data_AF-S4RSP3-F1
#
_entry.id   AF-S4RSP3-F1
#
_cell.length_a   1.000
_cell.length_b   1.000
_cell.length_c   1.000
_cell.angle_alpha   90.00
_cell.angle_beta   90.00
_cell.angle_gamma   90.00
#
_symmetry.space_group_name_H-M   'P 1'
#
loop_
_entity.id
_entity.type
_entity.pdbx_description
1 polymer ?
#
loop_
_entity_poly.entity_id
_entity_poly.type
_entity_poly.pdbx_seq_one_letter_code
_entity_poly.pdbx_strand_id
1 'polypeptide(L)'
;MAAAEQGVRDCERYVQKHNIQALLKDCIVQLCVARPERPMRFLREFFEKLEKEQLKTGWNNASGGNAANDVNAASPTANPVIATRNRRGAVSAEVYTEEDVKGYERKVIPKDYKTMAALSKAIARNVLFSHLDDSERSDIFDAMFPVTHIAGDVVIQQG
;
A
#
# COMPACT_ATOMS: atom_id res chain seq x y z
N MET A 1 25.84 38.41 -31.00
CA MET A 1 26.24 37.11 -30.41
C MET A 1 26.35 37.16 -28.88
N ALA A 2 26.78 38.28 -28.27
CA ALA A 2 26.96 38.40 -26.81
C ALA A 2 25.67 38.33 -25.93
N ALA A 3 24.50 38.73 -26.44
CA ALA A 3 23.26 38.72 -25.65
C ALA A 3 22.71 37.31 -25.35
N ALA A 4 22.99 36.34 -26.24
CA ALA A 4 22.52 34.96 -26.06
C ALA A 4 23.39 34.19 -25.04
N GLU A 5 24.71 34.43 -25.01
CA GLU A 5 25.61 33.86 -24.00
C GLU A 5 25.31 34.38 -22.59
N GLN A 6 24.90 35.65 -22.46
CA GLN A 6 24.54 36.22 -21.17
C GLN A 6 23.30 35.53 -20.57
N GLY A 7 22.29 35.27 -21.39
CA GLY A 7 21.08 34.55 -20.97
C GLY A 7 21.37 33.13 -20.48
N VAL A 8 22.27 32.41 -21.15
CA VAL A 8 22.68 31.05 -20.75
C VAL A 8 23.40 31.07 -19.39
N ARG A 9 24.32 32.02 -19.19
CA ARG A 9 25.05 32.18 -17.91
C ARG A 9 24.12 32.57 -16.76
N ASP A 10 23.09 33.35 -17.03
CA ASP A 10 22.09 33.71 -16.02
C ASP A 10 21.19 32.52 -15.65
N CYS A 11 20.84 31.67 -16.63
CA CYS A 11 20.15 30.40 -16.37
C CYS A 11 21.01 29.43 -15.53
N GLU A 12 22.28 29.26 -15.87
CA GLU A 12 23.22 28.42 -15.09
C GLU A 12 23.36 28.91 -13.66
N ARG A 13 23.45 30.23 -13.47
CA ARG A 13 23.51 30.83 -12.13
C ARG A 13 22.23 30.61 -11.34
N TYR A 14 21.06 30.69 -11.98
CA TYR A 14 19.79 30.41 -11.33
C TYR A 14 19.69 28.95 -10.88
N VAL A 15 20.09 28.02 -11.76
CA VAL A 15 20.12 26.58 -11.48
C VAL A 15 21.05 26.25 -10.31
N GLN A 16 22.24 26.86 -10.28
CA GLN A 16 23.19 26.68 -9.18
C GLN A 16 22.69 27.30 -7.88
N LYS A 17 22.19 28.54 -7.91
CA LYS A 17 21.71 29.28 -6.74
C LYS A 17 20.58 28.54 -6.01
N HIS A 18 19.66 27.95 -6.78
CA HIS A 18 18.52 27.22 -6.23
C HIS A 18 18.78 25.71 -6.11
N ASN A 19 20.01 25.25 -6.36
CA ASN A 19 20.41 23.85 -6.31
C ASN A 19 19.45 22.91 -7.06
N ILE A 20 18.95 23.36 -8.21
CA ILE A 20 17.85 22.71 -8.94
C ILE A 20 18.29 21.33 -9.46
N GLN A 21 19.57 21.17 -9.83
CA GLN A 21 20.11 19.91 -10.32
C GLN A 21 20.03 18.80 -9.27
N ALA A 22 20.43 19.06 -8.02
CA ALA A 22 20.36 18.07 -6.95
C ALA A 22 18.91 17.74 -6.61
N LEU A 23 18.06 18.76 -6.52
CA LEU A 23 16.63 18.61 -6.22
C LEU A 23 15.91 17.69 -7.23
N LEU A 24 16.13 17.92 -8.53
CA LEU A 24 15.52 17.11 -9.58
C LEU A 24 16.11 15.70 -9.63
N LYS A 25 17.41 15.53 -9.36
CA LYS A 25 18.05 14.22 -9.28
C LYS A 25 17.44 13.37 -8.16
N ASP A 26 17.29 13.93 -6.97
CA ASP A 26 16.70 13.23 -5.83
C ASP A 26 15.22 12.89 -6.07
N CYS A 27 14.49 13.82 -6.70
CA CYS A 27 13.13 13.59 -7.16
C CYS A 27 13.02 12.38 -8.11
N ILE A 28 13.92 12.26 -9.10
CA ILE A 28 13.95 11.13 -10.03
C ILE A 28 14.28 9.82 -9.28
N VAL A 29 15.26 9.85 -8.38
CA VAL A 29 15.61 8.67 -7.56
C VAL A 29 14.40 8.19 -6.76
N GLN A 30 13.68 9.10 -6.11
CA GLN A 30 12.50 8.76 -5.31
C GLN A 30 11.34 8.19 -6.14
N LEU A 31 11.12 8.70 -7.35
CA LEU A 31 10.16 8.12 -8.29
C LEU A 31 10.53 6.69 -8.69
N CYS A 32 11.81 6.45 -8.99
CA CYS A 32 12.31 5.14 -9.39
C CYS A 32 12.25 4.11 -8.25
N VAL A 33 12.41 4.54 -7.00
CA VAL A 33 12.31 3.69 -5.81
C VAL A 33 10.85 3.40 -5.46
N ALA A 34 10.00 4.43 -5.39
CA ALA A 34 8.62 4.29 -4.92
C ALA A 34 7.67 3.71 -5.98
N ARG A 35 7.99 3.85 -7.27
CA ARG A 35 7.17 3.43 -8.44
C ARG A 35 5.66 3.67 -8.24
N PRO A 36 5.23 4.91 -7.92
CA PRO A 36 3.83 5.20 -7.64
C PRO A 36 2.98 5.09 -8.91
N GLU A 37 1.75 4.59 -8.77
CA GLU A 37 0.77 4.52 -9.87
C GLU A 37 0.36 5.92 -10.40
N ARG A 38 0.53 6.96 -9.57
CA ARG A 38 0.26 8.37 -9.92
C ARG A 38 1.48 9.27 -9.66
N PRO A 39 2.46 9.33 -10.59
CA PRO A 39 3.71 10.09 -10.42
C PRO A 39 3.51 11.58 -10.09
N MET A 40 2.56 12.26 -10.75
CA MET A 40 2.31 13.69 -10.52
C MET A 40 1.83 14.00 -9.11
N ARG A 41 0.99 13.13 -8.52
CA ARG A 41 0.52 13.31 -7.14
C ARG A 41 1.68 13.13 -6.15
N PHE A 42 2.50 12.11 -6.37
CA PHE A 42 3.68 11.83 -5.55
C PHE A 42 4.65 13.02 -5.56
N LEU A 43 4.91 13.61 -6.73
CA LEU A 43 5.80 14.77 -6.84
C LEU A 43 5.30 15.97 -6.04
N ARG A 44 3.99 16.27 -6.09
CA ARG A 44 3.40 17.36 -5.31
C ARG A 44 3.61 17.14 -3.82
N GLU A 45 3.33 15.94 -3.33
CA GLU A 45 3.51 15.60 -1.90
C GLU A 45 4.99 15.59 -1.50
N PHE A 46 5.87 15.13 -2.39
CA PHE A 46 7.32 15.10 -2.16
C PHE A 46 7.91 16.50 -2.00
N PHE A 47 7.59 17.42 -2.92
CA PHE A 47 8.07 18.81 -2.82
C PHE A 47 7.44 19.56 -1.65
N GLU A 48 6.15 19.34 -1.34
CA GLU A 48 5.50 19.95 -0.17
C GLU A 48 6.15 19.47 1.14
N LYS A 49 6.55 18.19 1.22
CA LYS A 49 7.28 17.65 2.36
C LYS A 49 8.67 18.28 2.48
N LEU A 50 9.38 18.40 1.36
CA LEU A 50 10.73 18.98 1.32
C LEU A 50 10.71 20.46 1.74
N GLU A 51 9.70 21.23 1.31
CA GLU A 51 9.49 22.61 1.74
C GLU A 51 9.22 22.73 3.25
N LYS A 52 8.37 21.85 3.80
CA LYS A 52 8.12 21.79 5.26
C LYS A 52 9.37 21.43 6.07
N GLU A 53 10.27 20.61 5.52
CA GLU A 53 11.52 20.21 6.18
C GLU A 53 12.56 21.35 6.18
N GLN A 54 12.62 22.13 5.10
CA GLN A 54 13.43 23.35 5.05
C GLN A 54 12.97 24.40 6.08
N LEU A 55 11.66 24.58 6.24
CA LEU A 55 11.08 25.49 7.23
C LEU A 55 11.35 25.07 8.68
N LYS A 56 11.33 23.76 8.96
CA LYS A 56 11.62 23.22 10.30
C LYS A 56 13.09 23.32 10.67
N THR A 57 13.99 23.12 9.71
CA THR A 57 15.44 23.26 9.92
C THR A 57 15.81 24.71 10.24
N GLY A 58 15.08 25.71 9.72
CA GLY A 58 15.24 27.12 10.07
C GLY A 58 14.74 27.51 11.46
N TRP A 59 13.77 26.80 12.03
CA TRP A 59 13.23 27.10 13.36
C TRP A 59 14.07 26.51 14.50
N ASN A 60 14.77 25.39 14.27
CA ASN A 60 15.60 24.76 15.31
C ASN A 60 16.84 25.59 15.72
N ASN A 61 17.22 26.61 14.93
CA ASN A 61 18.34 27.50 15.25
C ASN A 61 17.92 28.85 15.87
N ALA A 62 16.63 29.10 16.07
CA ALA A 62 16.14 30.31 16.72
C ALA A 62 14.98 29.99 17.67
N SER A 63 15.23 30.18 18.96
CA SER A 63 14.27 30.26 20.07
C SER A 63 14.12 29.00 20.94
N GLY A 64 14.94 28.96 22.00
CA GLY A 64 14.38 28.70 23.33
C GLY A 64 13.50 29.87 23.76
N GLY A 65 12.30 29.60 24.28
CA GLY A 65 11.41 30.64 24.80
C GLY A 65 9.93 30.22 24.85
N ASN A 66 9.52 29.75 26.02
CA ASN A 66 8.17 29.59 26.60
C ASN A 66 6.88 29.87 25.80
N ALA A 67 6.01 28.86 25.89
CA ALA A 67 4.55 28.85 25.98
C ALA A 67 3.80 30.19 26.16
N ALA A 68 2.80 30.41 25.31
CA ALA A 68 1.52 30.99 25.68
C ALA A 68 0.41 30.50 24.71
N ASN A 69 -0.67 29.99 25.31
CA ASN A 69 -1.93 29.61 24.68
C ASN A 69 -2.53 30.75 23.86
N ASP A 70 -3.12 30.43 22.71
CA ASP A 70 -4.35 31.09 22.26
C ASP A 70 -5.24 30.09 21.52
N VAL A 71 -6.41 29.83 22.10
CA VAL A 71 -7.44 28.92 21.59
C VAL A 71 -8.53 29.79 20.95
N ASN A 72 -8.49 29.92 19.63
CA ASN A 72 -9.58 30.56 18.89
C ASN A 72 -10.26 29.59 17.92
N ALA A 73 -11.58 29.59 18.01
CA ALA A 73 -12.50 28.60 17.50
C ALA A 73 -12.77 28.75 15.99
N ALA A 74 -12.77 27.64 15.25
CA ALA A 74 -13.43 27.53 13.95
C ALA A 74 -13.78 26.07 13.61
N SER A 75 -15.11 25.79 13.58
CA SER A 75 -15.88 24.79 12.80
C SER A 75 -15.42 23.31 12.69
N PRO A 76 -16.33 22.32 12.88
CA PRO A 76 -16.02 20.91 12.60
C PRO A 76 -16.18 20.63 11.10
N THR A 77 -15.21 21.04 10.28
CA THR A 77 -15.08 20.45 8.95
C THR A 77 -14.56 19.02 9.10
N ALA A 78 -15.23 18.08 8.42
CA ALA A 78 -14.85 16.67 8.36
C ALA A 78 -13.44 16.52 7.78
N ASN A 79 -12.44 16.60 8.64
CA ASN A 79 -11.05 16.39 8.26
C ASN A 79 -10.87 14.91 7.91
N PRO A 80 -10.26 14.56 6.76
CA PRO A 80 -9.84 13.19 6.54
C PRO A 80 -8.86 12.86 7.66
N VAL A 81 -9.24 11.89 8.50
CA VAL A 81 -8.41 11.42 9.62
C VAL A 81 -7.03 11.12 9.06
N ILE A 82 -6.06 11.95 9.44
CA ILE A 82 -4.65 11.71 9.13
C ILE A 82 -4.34 10.40 9.84
N ALA A 83 -4.31 9.30 9.09
CA ALA A 83 -4.03 7.98 9.62
C ALA A 83 -2.60 8.01 10.16
N THR A 84 -2.49 8.25 11.46
CA THR A 84 -1.26 8.00 12.20
C THR A 84 -0.94 6.53 11.99
N ARG A 85 0.34 6.21 11.77
CA ARG A 85 0.76 4.85 11.46
C ARG A 85 0.47 3.96 12.68
N ASN A 86 -0.65 3.25 12.66
CA ASN A 86 -1.01 2.31 13.71
C ASN A 86 0.03 1.17 13.76
N ARG A 87 0.30 0.68 14.97
CA ARG A 87 1.16 -0.50 15.16
C ARG A 87 0.43 -1.70 14.57
N ARG A 88 1.17 -2.53 13.83
CA ARG A 88 0.65 -3.79 13.27
C ARG A 88 0.63 -4.84 14.38
N GLY A 89 -0.52 -5.46 14.61
CA GLY A 89 -0.65 -6.65 15.45
C GLY A 89 -0.15 -7.91 14.73
N ALA A 90 0.24 -8.93 15.49
CA ALA A 90 0.58 -10.24 14.96
C ALA A 90 -0.67 -11.13 14.85
N VAL A 91 -0.66 -12.08 13.91
CA VAL A 91 -1.70 -13.10 13.73
C VAL A 91 -1.01 -14.47 13.63
N SER A 92 -1.56 -15.49 14.27
CA SER A 92 -1.07 -16.87 14.22
C SER A 92 -2.23 -17.82 13.98
N ALA A 93 -2.00 -18.83 13.14
CA ALA A 93 -2.87 -19.99 13.01
C ALA A 93 -2.55 -21.04 14.10
N GLU A 94 -3.31 -22.13 14.11
CA GLU A 94 -3.02 -23.32 14.90
C GLU A 94 -1.77 -24.07 14.38
N VAL A 95 -1.17 -24.89 15.25
CA VAL A 95 0.04 -25.66 14.94
C VAL A 95 -0.37 -27.06 14.51
N TYR A 96 0.04 -27.49 13.31
CA TYR A 96 -0.12 -28.87 12.85
C TYR A 96 1.08 -29.73 13.26
N THR A 97 0.81 -30.87 13.88
CA THR A 97 1.80 -31.90 14.22
C THR A 97 1.91 -32.96 13.13
N GLU A 98 2.95 -33.80 13.16
CA GLU A 98 3.07 -34.89 12.20
C GLU A 98 1.96 -35.93 12.36
N GLU A 99 1.47 -36.11 13.58
CA GLU A 99 0.37 -37.00 13.92
C GLU A 99 -0.94 -36.51 13.28
N ASP A 100 -1.17 -35.18 13.27
CA ASP A 100 -2.37 -34.58 12.64
C ASP A 100 -2.38 -34.81 11.13
N VAL A 101 -1.22 -34.66 10.48
CA VAL A 101 -1.10 -34.89 9.03
C VAL A 101 -1.29 -36.37 8.69
N LYS A 102 -0.72 -37.28 9.48
CA LYS A 102 -0.86 -38.73 9.28
C LYS A 102 -2.28 -39.23 9.59
N GLY A 103 -2.95 -38.61 10.55
CA GLY A 103 -4.33 -38.92 10.94
C GLY A 103 -5.40 -38.26 10.06
N TYR A 104 -5.00 -37.40 9.11
CA TYR A 104 -5.94 -36.68 8.26
C TYR A 104 -6.67 -37.63 7.29
N GLU A 105 -7.99 -37.72 7.43
CA GLU A 105 -8.85 -38.44 6.50
C GLU A 105 -9.29 -37.50 5.36
N ARG A 106 -8.81 -37.79 4.14
CA ARG A 106 -9.17 -37.00 2.95
C ARG A 106 -10.67 -37.10 2.67
N LYS A 107 -11.36 -35.96 2.76
CA LYS A 107 -12.79 -35.86 2.47
C LYS A 107 -13.02 -35.81 0.96
N VAL A 108 -13.81 -36.74 0.44
CA VAL A 108 -14.19 -36.78 -0.98
C VAL A 108 -15.68 -36.54 -1.14
N ILE A 109 -16.03 -35.39 -1.71
CA ILE A 109 -17.42 -35.03 -2.03
C ILE A 109 -17.57 -35.07 -3.54
N PRO A 110 -18.40 -36.00 -4.08
CA PRO A 110 -18.53 -36.17 -5.52
C PRO A 110 -19.09 -34.92 -6.19
N LYS A 111 -18.45 -34.51 -7.30
CA LYS A 111 -18.82 -33.33 -8.10
C LYS A 111 -18.90 -33.72 -9.56
N ASP A 112 -19.77 -33.06 -10.30
CA ASP A 112 -19.84 -33.22 -11.74
C ASP A 112 -18.72 -32.42 -12.42
N TYR A 113 -18.39 -32.83 -13.65
CA TYR A 113 -17.32 -32.22 -14.44
C TYR A 113 -17.52 -30.70 -14.66
N LYS A 114 -18.79 -30.25 -14.81
CA LYS A 114 -19.05 -28.81 -15.04
C LYS A 114 -18.74 -28.00 -13.78
N THR A 115 -19.12 -28.49 -12.60
CA THR A 115 -18.79 -27.84 -11.32
C THR A 115 -17.30 -27.81 -11.08
N MET A 116 -16.58 -28.93 -11.31
CA MET A 116 -15.12 -28.96 -11.15
C MET A 116 -14.41 -27.97 -12.07
N ALA A 117 -14.82 -27.89 -13.34
CA ALA A 117 -14.27 -26.93 -14.29
C ALA A 117 -14.56 -25.47 -13.87
N ALA A 118 -15.76 -25.19 -13.36
CA ALA A 118 -16.13 -23.87 -12.86
C ALA A 118 -15.30 -23.48 -11.63
N LEU A 119 -15.10 -24.40 -10.68
CA LEU A 119 -14.25 -24.19 -9.51
C LEU A 119 -12.80 -23.89 -9.92
N SER A 120 -12.23 -24.72 -10.80
CA SER A 120 -10.87 -24.52 -11.32
C SER A 120 -10.70 -23.14 -11.95
N LYS A 121 -11.66 -22.70 -12.77
CA LYS A 121 -11.64 -21.36 -13.36
C LYS A 121 -11.77 -20.25 -12.31
N ALA A 122 -12.60 -20.44 -11.29
CA ALA A 122 -12.84 -19.42 -10.26
C ALA A 122 -11.62 -19.17 -9.36
N ILE A 123 -10.86 -20.22 -9.02
CA ILE A 123 -9.71 -20.11 -8.12
C ILE A 123 -8.37 -19.88 -8.83
N ALA A 124 -8.31 -19.95 -10.16
CA ALA A 124 -7.06 -19.89 -10.93
C ALA A 124 -6.19 -18.64 -10.68
N ARG A 125 -6.80 -17.51 -10.30
CA ARG A 125 -6.08 -16.25 -9.98
C ARG A 125 -5.87 -16.01 -8.48
N ASN A 126 -6.38 -16.90 -7.63
CA ASN A 126 -6.23 -16.77 -6.19
C ASN A 126 -4.84 -17.26 -5.76
N VAL A 127 -4.13 -16.41 -5.01
CA VAL A 127 -2.74 -16.65 -4.57
C VAL A 127 -2.58 -17.90 -3.70
N LEU A 128 -3.64 -18.32 -2.99
CA LEU A 128 -3.62 -19.52 -2.15
C LEU A 128 -3.59 -20.80 -2.98
N PHE A 129 -3.95 -20.75 -4.26
CA PHE A 129 -4.06 -21.92 -5.13
C PHE A 129 -3.18 -21.83 -6.40
N SER A 130 -2.48 -20.71 -6.62
CA SER A 130 -1.71 -20.48 -7.86
C SER A 130 -0.54 -21.44 -8.04
N HIS A 131 -0.02 -21.99 -6.95
CA HIS A 131 1.18 -22.82 -6.94
C HIS A 131 0.92 -24.29 -6.59
N LEU A 132 -0.34 -24.69 -6.44
CA LEU A 132 -0.68 -26.10 -6.24
C LEU A 132 -0.52 -26.87 -7.54
N ASP A 133 -0.05 -28.11 -7.43
CA ASP A 133 -0.05 -29.05 -8.55
C ASP A 133 -1.46 -29.60 -8.85
N ASP A 134 -1.61 -30.40 -9.91
CA ASP A 134 -2.92 -30.93 -10.32
C ASP A 134 -3.49 -31.93 -9.30
N SER A 135 -2.65 -32.65 -8.55
CA SER A 135 -3.09 -33.61 -7.52
C SER A 135 -3.62 -32.88 -6.30
N GLU A 136 -2.86 -31.90 -5.79
CA GLU A 136 -3.25 -31.05 -4.66
C GLU A 136 -4.54 -30.29 -4.97
N ARG A 137 -4.67 -29.74 -6.19
CA ARG A 137 -5.92 -29.09 -6.62
C ARG A 137 -7.10 -30.04 -6.60
N SER A 138 -6.91 -31.28 -7.07
CA SER A 138 -7.97 -32.29 -7.05
C SER A 138 -8.39 -32.62 -5.62
N ASP A 139 -7.42 -32.84 -4.72
CA ASP A 139 -7.68 -33.15 -3.31
C ASP A 139 -8.46 -32.01 -2.61
N ILE A 140 -8.08 -30.76 -2.87
CA ILE A 140 -8.80 -29.59 -2.35
C ILE A 140 -10.22 -29.51 -2.92
N PHE A 141 -10.40 -29.72 -4.22
CA PHE A 141 -11.73 -29.70 -4.82
C PHE A 141 -12.60 -30.79 -4.25
N ASP A 142 -12.09 -31.99 -4.03
CA ASP A 142 -12.81 -33.09 -3.42
C ASP A 142 -13.30 -32.74 -2.00
N ALA A 143 -12.49 -32.03 -1.23
CA ALA A 143 -12.84 -31.59 0.13
C ALA A 143 -13.91 -30.47 0.18
N MET A 144 -14.07 -29.66 -0.89
CA MET A 144 -15.08 -28.59 -0.92
C MET A 144 -16.50 -29.15 -0.86
N PHE A 145 -17.35 -28.56 -0.02
CA PHE A 145 -18.75 -28.98 0.15
C PHE A 145 -19.74 -27.91 -0.38
N PRO A 146 -20.89 -28.32 -0.93
CA PRO A 146 -21.92 -27.39 -1.34
C PRO A 146 -22.56 -26.71 -0.14
N VAL A 147 -22.86 -25.43 -0.26
CA VAL A 147 -23.61 -24.66 0.73
C VAL A 147 -24.72 -23.92 0.00
N THR A 148 -25.97 -24.12 0.43
CA THR A 148 -27.17 -23.53 -0.19
C THR A 148 -27.83 -22.57 0.80
N HIS A 149 -28.20 -21.39 0.32
CA HIS A 149 -28.85 -20.34 1.10
C HIS A 149 -30.07 -19.81 0.35
N ILE A 150 -31.00 -19.20 1.08
CA ILE A 150 -32.13 -18.49 0.48
C ILE A 150 -31.78 -17.01 0.26
N ALA A 151 -32.57 -16.34 -0.58
CA ALA A 151 -32.37 -14.92 -0.85
C ALA A 151 -32.57 -14.10 0.44
N GLY A 152 -31.58 -13.26 0.77
CA GLY A 152 -31.58 -12.43 1.98
C GLY A 152 -30.81 -13.04 3.15
N ASP A 153 -30.33 -14.29 3.04
CA ASP A 153 -29.48 -14.89 4.08
C ASP A 153 -28.11 -14.21 4.15
N VAL A 154 -27.64 -14.00 5.38
CA VAL A 154 -26.28 -13.52 5.64
C VAL A 154 -25.36 -14.71 5.82
N VAL A 155 -24.50 -14.98 4.82
CA VAL A 155 -23.57 -16.14 4.82
C VAL A 155 -22.42 -15.95 5.80
N ILE A 156 -21.84 -14.75 5.84
CA ILE A 156 -20.79 -14.33 6.76
C ILE A 156 -21.04 -12.90 7.22
N GLN A 157 -20.73 -12.59 8.47
CA GLN A 157 -20.89 -11.24 9.05
C GLN A 157 -19.52 -10.59 9.26
N GLN A 158 -19.49 -9.27 9.13
CA GLN A 158 -18.31 -8.49 9.50
C GLN A 158 -18.13 -8.54 11.02
N GLY A 159 -16.94 -8.95 11.47
CA GLY A 159 -16.51 -8.91 12.87
C GLY A 159 -15.88 -7.58 13.27
#